data_AF-A0A960DDB4-F1
#
_entry.id   AF-A0A960DDB4-F1
#
_cell.length_a   1.000
_cell.length_b   1.000
_cell.length_c   1.000
_cell.angle_alpha   90.00
_cell.angle_beta   90.00
_cell.angle_gamma   90.00
#
_symmetry.space_group_name_H-M   'P 1'
#
loop_
_entity.id
_entity.type
_entity.pdbx_description
1 polymer ?
#
loop_
_entity_poly.entity_id
_entity_poly.type
_entity_poly.pdbx_seq_one_letter_code
_entity_poly.pdbx_strand_id
1 'polypeptide(L)' 'FVRPELVGEVRYSERTSDDRLRQPSWRGLRPDKVPGEVKWE' A
#
# COMPACT_ATOMS: atom_id res chain seq x y z
N PHE A 1 6.28 -16.75 1.52
CA PHE A 1 6.51 -15.54 0.70
C PHE A 1 5.76 -15.66 -0.61
N VAL A 2 5.48 -14.52 -1.25
CA VAL A 2 4.89 -14.43 -2.59
C VAL A 2 5.70 -13.45 -3.43
N ARG A 3 5.56 -13.51 -4.76
CA ARG A 3 6.16 -12.50 -5.63
C ARG A 3 5.43 -11.16 -5.46
N PRO A 4 6.14 -10.01 -5.48
CA PRO A 4 5.53 -8.69 -5.27
C PRO A 4 4.82 -8.19 -6.54
N GLU A 5 3.76 -8.88 -6.95
CA GLU A 5 3.05 -8.66 -8.22
C GLU A 5 1.71 -7.94 -8.04
N LEU A 6 1.17 -7.89 -6.83
CA LEU A 6 -0.16 -7.35 -6.54
C LEU A 6 -0.07 -5.98 -5.86
N VAL A 7 -0.96 -5.08 -6.26
CA VAL A 7 -1.16 -3.78 -5.61
C VAL A 7 -2.45 -3.80 -4.81
N GLY A 8 -2.39 -3.27 -3.59
CA GLY A 8 -3.53 -3.12 -2.70
C GLY A 8 -3.67 -1.68 -2.21
N GLU A 9 -4.90 -1.25 -1.99
CA GLU A 9 -5.20 0.06 -1.43
C GLU A 9 -5.54 -0.04 0.06
N VAL A 10 -5.05 0.91 0.83
CA VAL A 10 -5.34 1.05 2.26
C VAL A 10 -5.73 2.50 2.60
N ARG A 11 -6.60 2.70 3.59
CA ARG A 11 -6.60 3.96 4.37
C ARG A 11 -5.59 3.83 5.48
N TYR A 12 -5.01 4.94 5.89
CA TYR A 12 -4.18 5.02 7.09
C TYR A 12 -4.33 6.44 7.68
N SER A 13 -3.97 6.62 8.96
CA SER A 13 -4.06 7.94 9.61
C SER A 13 -2.82 8.80 9.34
N GLU A 14 -1.63 8.25 9.58
CA GLU A 14 -0.35 8.93 9.35
C GLU A 14 0.78 7.94 9.01
N ARG A 15 1.87 8.48 8.44
CA ARG A 15 3.16 7.78 8.37
C ARG A 15 3.94 8.04 9.64
N THR A 16 4.47 6.99 10.24
CA THR A 16 5.37 7.10 11.39
C THR A 16 6.77 7.52 10.95
N SER A 17 7.61 7.92 11.90
CA SER A 17 9.02 8.27 11.64
C SER A 17 9.88 7.08 11.16
N ASP A 18 9.40 5.85 11.33
CA ASP A 18 10.02 4.61 10.83
C ASP A 18 9.34 4.05 9.56
N ASP A 19 8.69 4.93 8.79
CA ASP A 19 8.08 4.62 7.48
C ASP A 19 7.00 3.52 7.50
N ARG A 20 6.26 3.42 8.61
CA ARG A 20 5.08 2.54 8.74
C ARG A 20 3.79 3.33 8.61
N LEU A 21 2.73 2.65 8.16
CA LEU A 21 1.37 3.20 8.14
C LEU A 21 0.71 2.96 9.50
N ARG A 22 0.24 4.01 10.17
CA ARG A 22 -0.53 3.89 11.41
C ARG A 22 -2.00 3.57 11.12
N GLN A 23 -2.55 2.60 11.85
CA GLN A 23 -3.95 2.16 11.77
C GLN A 23 -4.42 1.89 10.33
N PRO A 24 -3.73 1.04 9.55
CA PRO A 24 -4.12 0.78 8.18
C PRO A 24 -5.42 -0.04 8.14
N SER A 25 -6.31 0.31 7.22
CA SER A 25 -7.50 -0.48 6.90
C SER A 25 -7.54 -0.82 5.42
N TRP A 26 -7.80 -2.09 5.14
CA TRP A 26 -7.86 -2.62 3.78
C TRP A 26 -9.04 -2.03 3.02
N ARG A 27 -8.79 -1.52 1.81
CA ARG A 27 -9.86 -1.10 0.89
C ARG A 27 -10.10 -2.09 -0.24
N GLY A 28 -9.07 -2.78 -0.71
CA GLY A 28 -9.20 -3.72 -1.83
C GLY A 28 -7.96 -3.83 -2.69
N LEU A 29 -7.97 -4.83 -3.57
CA LEU A 29 -6.97 -4.96 -4.62
C LEU A 29 -7.15 -3.86 -5.66
N ARG A 30 -6.03 -3.45 -6.26
CA ARG A 30 -5.96 -2.49 -7.38
C ARG A 30 -5.42 -3.21 -8.61
N PRO A 31 -6.23 -4.05 -9.29
CA PRO A 31 -5.80 -4.77 -10.49
C PRO A 31 -5.51 -3.83 -11.67
N ASP A 32 -5.91 -2.58 -11.56
CA ASP A 32 -5.67 -1.50 -12.51
C ASP A 32 -4.28 -0.84 -12.38
N LYS A 33 -3.50 -1.18 -11.34
CA LYS A 33 -2.15 -0.63 -11.11
C LYS A 33 -1.08 -1.70 -11.16
N VAL A 34 0.12 -1.33 -11.60
CA VAL A 34 1.30 -2.21 -11.53
C VAL A 34 2.24 -1.81 -10.37
N PRO A 35 2.99 -2.76 -9.77
CA PRO A 35 3.85 -2.46 -8.62
C PRO A 35 4.86 -1.33 -8.84
N GLY A 36 5.39 -1.17 -10.07
CA GLY A 36 6.36 -0.13 -10.40
C GLY A 36 5.80 1.30 -10.40
N GLU A 37 4.48 1.46 -10.42
CA GLU A 37 3.80 2.76 -10.33
C GLU A 37 3.55 3.21 -8.88
N VAL A 38 3.66 2.29 -7.93
CA VAL A 38 3.40 2.57 -6.52
C VAL A 38 4.58 3.33 -5.94
N LYS A 39 4.34 4.61 -5.64
CA LYS A 39 5.29 5.52 -4.99
C LYS A 39 4.62 6.13 -3.77
N TRP A 40 5.44 6.62 -2.85
CA TRP A 40 4.96 7.61 -1.90
C TRP A 40 4.51 8.86 -2.67
N GLU A 41 3.39 9.45 -2.25
CA GLU A 41 2.95 10.77 -2.71
C GLU A 41 3.96 11.86 -2.36
#